data_AF-A0A535VNE6-F1
#
_entry.id   AF-A0A535VNE6-F1
#
_cell.length_a   1.000
_cell.length_b   1.000
_cell.length_c   1.000
_cell.angle_alpha   90.00
_cell.angle_beta   90.00
_cell.angle_gamma   90.00
#
_symmetry.space_group_name_H-M   'P 1'
#
loop_
_entity.id
_entity.type
_entity.pdbx_description
1 polymer ?
#
loop_
_entity_poly.entity_id
_entity_poly.type
_entity_poly.pdbx_seq_one_letter_code
_entity_poly.pdbx_strand_id
1 'polypeptide(L)'
;MKYLLDAFLLRVDQVLTFLEDLSIPFTYNQAERDLPMVKAKHKIAGTLRSEARATAFCPIRSYQSRMRKQGHSMLTALTADFVGKPFPVG
;
A
#
# COMPACT_ATOMS: atom_id res chain seq x y z
N MET A 1 -2.87 -19.53 21.80
CA MET A 1 -1.97 -19.83 20.66
C MET A 1 -2.66 -20.77 19.66
N LYS A 2 -3.84 -20.39 19.13
CA LYS A 2 -4.65 -21.25 18.24
C LYS A 2 -4.74 -20.65 16.82
N TYR A 3 -4.99 -19.34 16.74
CA TYR A 3 -5.15 -18.60 15.48
C TYR A 3 -3.92 -18.52 14.53
N LEU A 4 -2.70 -18.51 15.05
CA LEU A 4 -1.51 -18.40 14.20
C LEU A 4 -1.23 -19.70 13.45
N LEU A 5 -1.36 -20.85 14.14
CA LEU A 5 -1.15 -22.16 13.55
C LEU A 5 -2.24 -22.45 12.52
N ASP A 6 -3.50 -22.17 12.84
CA ASP A 6 -4.62 -22.37 11.92
C ASP A 6 -4.47 -21.53 10.64
N ALA A 7 -4.07 -20.26 10.80
CA ALA A 7 -3.84 -19.36 9.68
C ALA A 7 -2.60 -19.73 8.86
N PHE A 8 -1.64 -20.44 9.45
CA PHE A 8 -0.49 -20.98 8.73
C PHE A 8 -0.90 -22.21 7.92
N LEU A 9 -1.63 -23.14 8.54
CA LEU A 9 -2.18 -24.35 7.89
C LEU A 9 -3.05 -24.02 6.67
N LEU A 10 -3.87 -22.96 6.75
CA LEU A 10 -4.68 -22.46 5.63
C LEU A 10 -3.88 -21.93 4.43
N ARG A 11 -2.60 -21.63 4.61
CA ARG A 11 -1.73 -21.00 3.59
C ARG A 11 -0.42 -21.76 3.40
N VAL A 12 -0.36 -23.02 3.81
CA VAL A 12 0.85 -23.86 3.73
C VAL A 12 1.41 -23.86 2.31
N ASP A 13 0.58 -24.02 1.29
CA ASP A 13 1.03 -24.05 -0.11
C ASP A 13 1.74 -22.74 -0.52
N GLN A 14 1.19 -21.59 -0.12
CA GLN A 14 1.77 -20.28 -0.41
C GLN A 14 3.11 -20.08 0.32
N VAL A 15 3.24 -20.64 1.53
CA VAL A 15 4.49 -20.58 2.30
C VAL A 15 5.53 -21.55 1.75
N LEU A 16 5.12 -22.75 1.34
CA LEU A 16 6.01 -23.77 0.76
C LEU A 16 6.54 -23.33 -0.61
N THR A 17 5.76 -22.58 -1.38
CA THR A 17 6.22 -22.07 -2.68
C THR A 17 7.50 -21.22 -2.54
N PHE A 18 7.71 -20.50 -1.43
CA PHE A 18 8.96 -19.78 -1.16
C PHE A 18 10.18 -20.69 -0.95
N LEU A 19 9.97 -21.93 -0.49
CA LEU A 19 11.05 -22.91 -0.30
C LEU A 19 11.40 -23.63 -1.61
N GLU A 20 10.44 -23.76 -2.52
CA GLU A 20 10.59 -24.44 -3.80
C GLU A 20 11.04 -23.50 -4.93
N ASP A 21 10.58 -22.24 -4.90
CA ASP A 21 10.90 -21.21 -5.90
C ASP A 21 11.55 -19.99 -5.25
N LEU A 22 12.89 -20.00 -5.23
CA LEU A 22 13.72 -18.92 -4.71
C LEU A 22 13.69 -17.65 -5.59
N SER A 23 13.06 -17.70 -6.76
CA SER A 23 12.87 -16.50 -7.59
C SER A 23 11.76 -15.61 -7.04
N ILE A 24 10.89 -16.13 -6.16
CA ILE A 24 9.85 -15.36 -5.48
C ILE A 24 10.51 -14.51 -4.40
N PRO A 25 10.52 -13.17 -4.55
CA PRO A 25 11.15 -12.31 -3.57
C PRO A 25 10.37 -12.34 -2.26
N PHE A 26 11.07 -12.43 -1.12
CA PHE A 26 10.50 -12.29 0.23
C PHE A 26 10.11 -10.82 0.53
N THR A 27 9.53 -10.14 -0.45
CA THR A 27 9.07 -8.76 -0.31
C THR A 27 7.61 -8.77 0.11
N TYR A 28 7.30 -7.97 1.13
CA TYR A 28 5.93 -7.69 1.53
C TYR A 28 5.08 -7.30 0.31
N ASN A 29 3.85 -7.82 0.25
CA ASN A 29 2.92 -7.46 -0.82
C ASN A 29 2.58 -5.96 -0.74
N GLN A 30 1.98 -5.41 -1.80
CA GLN A 30 1.71 -3.97 -1.86
C GLN A 30 0.80 -3.50 -0.71
N ALA A 31 -0.20 -4.30 -0.33
CA ALA A 31 -1.12 -3.95 0.76
C ALA A 31 -0.37 -3.84 2.10
N GLU A 32 0.55 -4.76 2.38
CA GLU A 32 1.40 -4.75 3.57
C GLU A 32 2.37 -3.57 3.57
N ARG A 33 2.88 -3.16 2.41
CA ARG A 33 3.71 -1.93 2.28
C ARG A 33 2.92 -0.65 2.51
N ASP A 34 1.62 -0.66 2.25
CA ASP A 34 0.76 0.51 2.43
C ASP A 34 0.21 0.63 3.88
N LEU A 35 0.18 -0.46 4.65
CA LEU A 35 -0.23 -0.47 6.08
C LEU A 35 0.59 0.50 6.97
N PRO A 36 1.94 0.57 6.88
CA PRO A 36 2.73 1.56 7.60
C PRO A 36 2.28 3.00 7.35
N MET A 37 1.79 3.33 6.16
CA MET A 37 1.37 4.72 5.86
C MET A 37 0.10 5.11 6.59
N VAL A 38 -0.82 4.15 6.80
CA VAL A 38 -2.00 4.33 7.64
C VAL A 38 -1.59 4.50 9.10
N LYS A 39 -0.66 3.66 9.58
CA LYS A 39 -0.12 3.78 10.95
C LYS A 39 0.65 5.08 11.17
N ALA A 40 1.41 5.57 10.19
CA ALA A 40 2.10 6.84 10.25
C ALA A 40 1.12 8.01 10.33
N LYS A 41 0.04 7.98 9.53
CA LYS A 41 -1.06 8.95 9.64
C LYS A 41 -1.65 8.95 11.04
N HIS A 42 -1.92 7.76 11.60
CA HIS A 42 -2.44 7.61 12.95
C HIS A 42 -1.48 8.14 14.03
N LYS A 43 -0.19 7.81 13.91
CA LYS A 43 0.85 8.19 14.87
C LYS A 43 1.07 9.70 14.90
N ILE A 44 1.11 10.34 13.73
CA ILE A 44 1.44 11.77 13.61
C ILE A 44 0.21 12.66 13.79
N ALA A 45 -0.94 12.27 13.22
CA ALA A 45 -2.12 13.12 13.14
C ALA A 45 -3.32 12.59 13.95
N GLY A 46 -3.14 11.51 14.72
CA GLY A 46 -4.22 10.81 15.42
C GLY A 46 -5.10 9.99 14.47
N THR A 47 -6.15 9.37 15.03
CA THR A 47 -7.15 8.61 14.27
C THR A 47 -7.85 9.48 13.21
N LEU A 48 -8.21 8.87 12.07
CA LEU A 48 -9.10 9.50 11.10
C LEU A 48 -10.50 9.60 11.73
N ARG A 49 -10.80 10.72 12.39
CA ARG A 49 -12.09 10.96 13.08
C ARG A 49 -13.20 11.51 12.18
N SER A 50 -12.91 11.71 10.90
CA SER A 50 -13.85 12.23 9.90
C SER A 50 -13.82 11.32 8.68
N GLU A 51 -15.00 10.85 8.29
CA GLU A 51 -15.19 10.04 7.09
C GLU A 51 -14.67 10.78 5.85
N ALA A 52 -14.98 12.06 5.69
CA ALA A 52 -14.47 12.89 4.59
C ALA A 52 -12.94 12.86 4.47
N ARG A 53 -12.22 12.91 5.60
CA ARG A 53 -10.74 12.82 5.59
C ARG A 53 -10.25 11.41 5.25
N ALA A 54 -10.96 10.36 5.68
CA ALA A 54 -10.63 8.99 5.33
C ALA A 54 -10.84 8.73 3.82
N THR A 55 -11.98 9.19 3.29
CA THR A 55 -12.34 9.08 1.87
C THR A 55 -11.40 9.87 0.96
N ALA A 56 -10.87 11.01 1.42
CA ALA A 56 -9.84 11.74 0.68
C ALA A 56 -8.44 11.10 0.79
N PHE A 57 -8.10 10.49 1.91
CA PHE A 57 -6.76 9.94 2.15
C PHE A 57 -6.41 8.78 1.22
N CYS A 58 -7.34 7.83 1.04
CA CYS A 58 -7.07 6.62 0.26
C CYS A 58 -6.79 6.89 -1.24
N PRO A 59 -7.58 7.73 -1.95
CA PRO A 59 -7.30 8.10 -3.34
C PRO A 59 -5.98 8.84 -3.52
N ILE A 60 -5.68 9.81 -2.66
CA ILE A 60 -4.41 10.58 -2.71
C ILE A 60 -3.21 9.62 -2.60
N ARG A 61 -3.28 8.67 -1.67
CA ARG A 61 -2.21 7.67 -1.49
C ARG A 61 -2.12 6.68 -2.63
N SER A 62 -3.26 6.27 -3.16
CA SER A 62 -3.33 5.35 -4.31
C SER A 62 -2.70 5.99 -5.55
N TYR A 63 -3.00 7.27 -5.82
CA TYR A 63 -2.38 8.04 -6.90
C TYR A 63 -0.87 8.15 -6.71
N GLN A 64 -0.39 8.57 -5.53
CA GLN A 64 1.05 8.64 -5.22
C GLN A 64 1.77 7.30 -5.42
N SER A 65 1.19 6.19 -4.96
CA SER A 65 1.75 4.85 -5.11
C SER A 65 1.84 4.45 -6.58
N ARG A 66 0.80 4.72 -7.39
CA ARG A 66 0.79 4.45 -8.84
C ARG A 66 1.84 5.28 -9.58
N MET A 67 1.92 6.58 -9.31
CA MET A 67 2.89 7.47 -9.96
C MET A 67 4.33 7.03 -9.69
N ARG A 68 4.61 6.61 -8.45
CA ARG A 68 5.91 6.03 -8.11
C ARG A 68 6.20 4.73 -8.87
N LYS A 69 5.20 3.85 -9.05
CA LYS A 69 5.36 2.61 -9.83
C LYS A 69 5.61 2.86 -11.31
N GLN A 70 5.01 3.92 -11.85
CA GLN A 70 5.22 4.37 -13.23
C GLN A 70 6.54 5.14 -13.42
N GLY A 71 7.34 5.33 -12.36
CA GLY A 71 8.63 6.04 -12.43
C GLY A 71 8.51 7.56 -12.46
N HIS A 72 7.31 8.11 -12.20
CA HIS A 72 7.13 9.56 -12.13
C HIS A 72 7.67 10.15 -10.83
N SER A 73 8.33 11.31 -10.94
CA SER A 73 8.68 12.14 -9.79
C SER A 73 7.42 12.56 -9.03
N MET A 74 7.42 12.42 -7.71
CA MET A 74 6.29 12.79 -6.87
C MET A 74 5.98 14.29 -6.94
N LEU A 75 7.01 15.14 -7.03
CA LEU A 75 6.81 16.58 -7.19
C LEU A 75 6.08 16.86 -8.51
N THR A 76 6.55 16.29 -9.62
CA THR A 76 5.91 16.47 -10.93
C THR A 76 4.47 15.96 -10.93
N ALA A 77 4.22 14.80 -10.34
CA ALA A 77 2.89 14.21 -10.25
C ALA A 77 1.90 15.05 -9.43
N LEU A 78 2.36 15.64 -8.32
CA LEU A 78 1.53 16.52 -7.50
C LEU A 78 1.32 17.87 -8.18
N THR A 79 2.35 18.46 -8.79
CA THR A 79 2.20 19.71 -9.56
C THR A 79 1.20 19.54 -10.70
N ALA A 80 1.26 18.43 -11.43
CA ALA A 80 0.34 18.11 -12.51
C ALA A 80 -1.12 17.99 -12.01
N ASP A 81 -1.32 17.34 -10.86
CA ASP A 81 -2.61 17.21 -10.20
C ASP A 81 -3.18 18.58 -9.76
N PHE A 82 -2.37 19.42 -9.11
CA PHE A 82 -2.79 20.77 -8.70
C PHE A 82 -3.11 21.72 -9.86
N VAL A 83 -2.52 21.51 -11.03
CA VAL A 83 -2.79 22.28 -12.26
C VAL A 83 -3.97 21.69 -13.05
N GLY A 84 -4.62 20.63 -12.53
CA GLY A 84 -5.78 20.00 -13.16
C GLY A 84 -5.42 19.14 -14.38
N LYS A 85 -4.16 18.71 -14.49
CA LYS A 85 -3.65 17.83 -15.56
C LYS A 85 -2.99 16.59 -14.96
N PRO A 86 -3.70 15.78 -14.15
CA PRO A 86 -3.11 14.62 -13.50
C PRO A 86 -2.64 13.58 -14.52
N PHE A 87 -1.62 12.82 -14.14
CA PHE A 87 -1.16 11.69 -14.95
C PHE A 87 -2.22 10.56 -14.97
N PRO A 88 -2.30 9.81 -16.07
CA PRO A 88 -3.29 8.75 -16.21
C PRO A 88 -3.05 7.61 -15.20
N VAL A 89 -4.12 7.25 -14.49
CA VAL A 89 -4.19 6.05 -13.66
C VAL A 89 -4.61 4.87 -14.54
N GLY A 90 -3.64 4.31 -15.27
CA GLY A 90 -3.79 3.01 -15.94
C GLY A 90 -3.92 1.84 -14.97
#